data_AF-A0A8K0QPE7-F1
#
_entry.id   AF-A0A8K0QPE7-F1
#
_cell.length_a   1.000
_cell.length_b   1.000
_cell.length_c   1.000
_cell.angle_alpha   90.00
_cell.angle_beta   90.00
_cell.angle_gamma   90.00
#
_symmetry.space_group_name_H-M   'P 1'
#
loop_
_entity.id
_entity.type
_entity.pdbx_description
1 polymer ?
#
loop_
_entity_poly.entity_id
_entity_poly.type
_entity_poly.pdbx_seq_one_letter_code
_entity_poly.pdbx_strand_id
1 'polypeptide(L)'
;MPLMTVRDRQAYRADDDKNHTLLNEKERQRMLKAYLPTPNETPPIPSSNARAQRRSPLGVRRFLKNQMHVLIFAVLHGIFSLYIRVRQMWNILCYQVSSVFYYHHGTPQYIKRDVMALKKKPKHLSVILKAKENHRAKADVERLIDEVAEIATWCACAEIPMLSVYEKTGILKKNMSRVYDAANQKLTFYFGGQHPGLSVTSPHKEDLPASNGENPQGHLRLHLISSQDGRDSMVDLTRTLAEMSQKGKLSPRDISTELIDAELSEGIMTEPELLITFGPYLELSGYPPWQIRLTEIFCLQDNERVGYQVFLKALQHFGKAQMRKGK
;
A
#
# COMPACT_ATOMS: atom_id res chain seq x y z
N MET A 1 41.99 9.72 -21.54
CA MET A 1 42.15 8.86 -22.74
C MET A 1 41.73 9.64 -23.97
N PRO A 2 42.50 9.60 -25.08
CA PRO A 2 42.07 10.19 -26.33
C PRO A 2 40.79 9.48 -26.81
N LEU A 3 39.74 10.26 -27.09
CA LEU A 3 38.51 9.73 -27.66
C LEU A 3 38.79 9.23 -29.08
N MET A 4 38.42 7.99 -29.37
CA MET A 4 38.49 7.40 -30.72
C MET A 4 37.87 8.36 -31.75
N THR A 5 38.55 8.58 -32.88
CA THR A 5 38.01 9.44 -33.93
C THR A 5 36.70 8.88 -34.47
N VAL A 6 35.80 9.76 -34.94
CA VAL A 6 34.48 9.35 -35.47
C VAL A 6 34.62 8.35 -36.62
N ARG A 7 35.67 8.51 -37.44
CA ARG A 7 35.99 7.63 -38.56
C ARG A 7 36.39 6.23 -38.10
N ASP A 8 37.30 6.12 -37.12
CA ASP A 8 37.76 4.82 -36.63
C ASP A 8 36.67 4.09 -35.85
N ARG A 9 35.79 4.85 -35.16
CA ARG A 9 34.61 4.29 -34.49
C ARG A 9 33.59 3.73 -35.49
N GLN A 10 33.40 4.40 -36.62
CA GLN A 10 32.52 3.91 -37.69
C GLN A 10 33.13 2.69 -38.40
N ALA A 11 34.43 2.71 -38.66
CA ALA A 11 35.15 1.59 -39.27
C ALA A 11 35.11 0.34 -38.38
N TYR A 12 35.34 0.50 -37.06
CA TYR A 12 35.24 -0.61 -36.10
C TYR A 12 33.82 -1.17 -36.01
N ARG A 13 32.78 -0.32 -35.95
CA ARG A 13 31.39 -0.77 -35.92
C ARG A 13 30.98 -1.48 -37.20
N ALA A 14 31.40 -0.97 -38.35
CA ALA A 14 31.11 -1.61 -39.63
C ALA A 14 31.79 -2.99 -39.75
N ASP A 15 32.96 -3.18 -39.13
CA ASP A 15 33.66 -4.46 -39.06
C ASP A 15 33.01 -5.43 -38.07
N ASP A 16 32.56 -4.94 -36.91
CA ASP A 16 31.78 -5.69 -35.91
C ASP A 16 30.47 -6.22 -36.50
N ASP A 17 29.74 -5.36 -37.24
CA ASP A 17 28.51 -5.73 -37.95
C ASP A 17 28.71 -6.84 -39.01
N LYS A 18 29.96 -7.07 -39.45
CA LYS A 18 30.35 -8.14 -40.40
C LYS A 18 31.26 -9.20 -39.78
N ASN A 19 31.15 -9.44 -38.47
CA ASN A 19 31.88 -10.49 -37.75
C ASN A 19 33.41 -10.41 -37.95
N HIS A 20 33.98 -9.21 -37.97
CA HIS A 20 35.42 -8.95 -38.08
C HIS A 20 36.11 -9.46 -39.36
N THR A 21 35.36 -9.51 -40.46
CA THR A 21 35.88 -9.93 -41.77
C THR A 21 36.33 -8.77 -42.67
N LEU A 22 36.02 -7.52 -42.29
CA LEU A 22 36.29 -6.33 -43.10
C LEU A 22 37.69 -5.76 -42.86
N LEU A 23 38.19 -5.84 -41.63
CA LEU A 23 39.48 -5.30 -41.22
C LEU A 23 40.48 -6.41 -40.97
N ASN A 24 41.65 -6.29 -41.60
CA ASN A 24 42.71 -7.25 -41.39
C ASN A 24 43.25 -7.12 -39.95
N GLU A 25 43.78 -8.20 -39.37
CA GLU A 25 44.17 -8.22 -37.95
C GLU A 25 45.20 -7.13 -37.60
N LYS A 26 46.14 -6.87 -38.53
CA LYS A 26 47.13 -5.78 -38.40
C LYS A 26 46.50 -4.39 -38.37
N GLU A 27 45.39 -4.19 -39.09
CA GLU A 27 44.68 -2.91 -39.15
C GLU A 27 43.88 -2.66 -37.87
N ARG A 28 43.26 -3.72 -37.34
CA ARG A 28 42.58 -3.68 -36.02
C ARG A 28 43.57 -3.37 -34.90
N GLN A 29 44.73 -4.03 -34.89
CA GLN A 29 45.79 -3.75 -33.92
C GLN A 29 46.36 -2.35 -34.05
N ARG A 30 46.53 -1.84 -35.28
CA ARG A 30 46.98 -0.46 -35.53
C ARG A 30 45.98 0.56 -35.00
N MET A 31 44.69 0.33 -35.21
CA MET A 31 43.62 1.17 -34.66
C MET A 31 43.65 1.17 -33.13
N LEU A 32 43.74 0.01 -32.49
CA LEU A 32 43.78 -0.06 -31.02
C LEU A 32 45.05 0.56 -30.43
N LYS A 33 46.23 0.30 -31.04
CA LYS A 33 47.51 0.88 -30.59
C LYS A 33 47.55 2.40 -30.69
N ALA A 34 46.83 3.01 -31.62
CA ALA A 34 46.76 4.46 -31.74
C ALA A 34 46.05 5.14 -30.54
N TYR A 35 45.27 4.39 -29.75
CA TYR A 35 44.50 4.90 -28.62
C TYR A 35 44.90 4.32 -27.27
N LEU A 36 45.85 3.37 -27.26
CA LEU A 36 46.45 2.87 -26.02
C LEU A 36 47.38 3.92 -25.42
N PRO A 37 47.32 4.17 -24.10
CA PRO A 37 48.26 5.07 -23.43
C PRO A 37 49.69 4.50 -23.55
N THR A 38 50.66 5.36 -23.85
CA THR A 38 52.07 4.97 -23.80
C THR A 38 52.46 4.69 -22.33
N PRO A 39 53.28 3.66 -22.04
CA PRO A 39 53.46 3.17 -20.67
C PRO A 39 54.07 4.15 -19.66
N ASN A 40 54.49 5.37 -20.06
CA ASN A 40 55.25 6.30 -19.21
C ASN A 40 54.91 7.79 -19.43
N GLU A 41 53.76 8.14 -20.02
CA GLU A 41 53.34 9.55 -20.06
C GLU A 41 52.58 9.95 -18.80
N THR A 42 53.16 10.87 -18.03
CA THR A 42 52.43 11.62 -16.99
C THR A 42 51.29 12.42 -17.65
N PRO A 43 50.09 12.43 -17.07
CA PRO A 43 48.95 13.12 -17.66
C PRO A 43 49.28 14.60 -17.85
N PRO A 44 49.12 15.18 -19.05
CA PRO A 44 49.44 16.58 -19.26
C PRO A 44 48.48 17.43 -18.43
N ILE A 45 49.04 18.30 -17.60
CA ILE A 45 48.33 19.41 -16.97
C ILE A 45 47.77 20.27 -18.12
N PRO A 46 46.47 20.59 -18.15
CA PRO A 46 45.89 21.30 -19.28
C PRO A 46 46.48 22.71 -19.35
N SER A 47 47.39 22.92 -20.30
CA SER A 47 47.88 24.24 -20.68
C SER A 47 46.72 25.03 -21.29
N SER A 48 46.52 26.25 -20.79
CA SER A 48 45.36 27.11 -21.04
C SER A 48 45.22 27.64 -22.47
N ASN A 49 45.95 27.13 -23.46
CA ASN A 49 46.04 27.72 -24.80
C ASN A 49 45.95 26.69 -25.95
N ALA A 50 44.93 25.83 -25.92
CA ALA A 50 44.55 25.03 -27.07
C ALA A 50 43.17 25.45 -27.59
N ARG A 51 43.20 26.25 -28.67
CA ARG A 51 42.14 26.47 -29.66
C ARG A 51 40.74 26.74 -29.10
N ALA A 52 40.28 27.98 -29.32
CA ALA A 52 38.87 28.27 -29.52
C ALA A 52 38.29 27.35 -30.61
N GLN A 53 37.86 26.14 -30.21
CA GLN A 53 36.91 25.37 -30.98
C GLN A 53 35.70 26.28 -31.15
N ARG A 54 35.48 26.71 -32.39
CA ARG A 54 34.26 27.38 -32.84
C ARG A 54 33.06 26.78 -32.10
N ARG A 55 32.54 27.50 -31.11
CA ARG A 55 31.26 27.18 -30.48
C ARG A 55 30.25 27.27 -31.62
N SER A 56 29.73 26.14 -32.05
CA SER A 56 28.68 26.09 -33.08
C SER A 56 27.53 27.03 -32.66
N PRO A 57 26.93 27.80 -33.59
CA PRO A 57 25.76 28.64 -33.30
C PRO A 57 24.50 27.82 -32.92
N LEU A 58 24.63 26.49 -32.89
CA LEU A 58 23.62 25.52 -32.45
C LEU A 58 23.28 25.60 -30.94
N GLY A 59 23.99 26.42 -30.16
CA GLY A 59 23.64 26.70 -28.76
C GLY A 59 22.26 27.33 -28.62
N VAL A 60 21.91 28.28 -29.49
CA VAL A 60 20.61 28.98 -29.45
C VAL A 60 19.47 28.05 -29.84
N ARG A 61 19.63 27.20 -30.88
CA ARG A 61 18.60 26.25 -31.30
C ARG A 61 18.37 25.14 -30.27
N ARG A 62 19.45 24.63 -29.66
CA ARG A 62 19.36 23.65 -28.57
C ARG A 62 18.77 24.28 -27.30
N PHE A 63 19.13 25.53 -27.00
CA PHE A 63 18.53 26.32 -25.92
C PHE A 63 17.04 26.55 -26.17
N LEU A 64 16.62 27.02 -27.35
CA LEU A 64 15.21 27.19 -27.74
C LEU A 64 14.44 25.88 -27.66
N LYS A 65 15.01 24.78 -28.15
CA LYS A 65 14.39 23.45 -28.06
C LYS A 65 14.20 23.01 -26.61
N ASN A 66 15.20 23.22 -25.76
CA ASN A 66 15.10 22.93 -24.33
C ASN A 66 14.07 23.83 -23.65
N GLN A 67 14.03 25.13 -23.98
CA GLN A 67 13.02 26.07 -23.49
C GLN A 67 11.61 25.66 -23.94
N MET A 68 11.45 25.17 -25.18
CA MET A 68 10.19 24.60 -25.65
C MET A 68 9.79 23.34 -24.87
N HIS A 69 10.71 22.41 -24.60
CA HIS A 69 10.42 21.25 -23.77
C HIS A 69 10.00 21.64 -22.35
N VAL A 70 10.69 22.62 -21.75
CA VAL A 70 10.34 23.16 -20.43
C VAL A 70 8.98 23.86 -20.45
N LEU A 71 8.68 24.65 -21.49
CA LEU A 71 7.40 25.31 -21.66
C LEU A 71 6.26 24.29 -21.81
N ILE A 72 6.43 23.29 -22.67
CA ILE A 72 5.44 22.21 -22.86
C ILE A 72 5.23 21.46 -21.54
N PHE A 73 6.30 21.11 -20.84
CA PHE A 73 6.22 20.48 -19.52
C PHE A 73 5.47 21.38 -18.52
N ALA A 74 5.78 22.67 -18.46
CA ALA A 74 5.13 23.62 -17.55
C ALA A 74 3.64 23.79 -17.85
N VAL A 75 3.25 23.86 -19.13
CA VAL A 75 1.86 23.96 -19.57
C VAL A 75 1.10 22.68 -19.22
N LEU A 76 1.64 21.50 -19.59
CA LEU A 76 1.03 20.22 -19.26
C LEU A 76 0.90 20.04 -17.75
N HIS A 77 1.99 20.29 -17.01
CA HIS A 77 1.99 20.20 -15.55
C HIS A 77 0.99 21.19 -14.92
N GLY A 78 0.86 22.40 -15.47
CA GLY A 78 -0.13 23.39 -15.04
C GLY A 78 -1.56 22.93 -15.25
N ILE A 79 -1.89 22.39 -16.44
CA ILE A 79 -3.21 21.85 -16.77
C ILE A 79 -3.54 20.65 -15.86
N PHE A 80 -2.63 19.68 -15.73
CA PHE A 80 -2.83 18.52 -14.86
C PHE A 80 -2.96 18.92 -13.38
N SER A 81 -2.14 19.86 -12.91
CA SER A 81 -2.24 20.38 -11.54
C SER A 81 -3.57 21.08 -11.29
N LEU A 82 -4.05 21.89 -12.24
CA LEU A 82 -5.35 22.55 -12.14
C LEU A 82 -6.48 21.52 -12.10
N TYR A 83 -6.46 20.56 -13.03
CA TYR A 83 -7.45 19.47 -13.08
C TYR A 83 -7.49 18.68 -11.77
N ILE A 84 -6.33 18.24 -11.25
CA ILE A 84 -6.25 17.46 -10.01
C ILE A 84 -6.79 18.28 -8.83
N ARG A 85 -6.42 19.56 -8.70
CA ARG A 85 -6.91 20.42 -7.60
C ARG A 85 -8.41 20.67 -7.68
N VAL A 86 -8.94 20.93 -8.88
CA VAL A 86 -10.39 21.13 -9.09
C VAL A 86 -11.15 19.85 -8.75
N ARG A 87 -10.68 18.69 -9.21
CA ARG A 87 -11.27 17.38 -8.90
C ARG A 87 -11.24 17.08 -7.39
N GLN A 88 -10.10 17.32 -6.73
CA GLN A 88 -9.96 17.14 -5.28
C GLN A 88 -10.91 18.07 -4.52
N MET A 89 -10.96 19.36 -4.88
CA MET A 89 -11.86 20.33 -4.25
C MET A 89 -13.32 19.89 -4.41
N TRP A 90 -13.72 19.50 -5.63
CA TRP A 90 -15.06 19.00 -5.91
C TRP A 90 -15.40 17.77 -5.07
N ASN A 91 -14.52 16.77 -5.06
CA ASN A 91 -14.72 15.53 -4.30
C ASN A 91 -14.81 15.80 -2.79
N ILE A 92 -13.93 16.64 -2.24
CA ILE A 92 -13.96 17.03 -0.83
C ILE A 92 -15.30 17.70 -0.49
N LEU A 93 -15.76 18.64 -1.31
CA LEU A 93 -17.05 19.30 -1.11
C LEU A 93 -18.21 18.30 -1.17
N CYS A 94 -18.25 17.47 -2.20
CA CYS A 94 -19.28 16.44 -2.34
C CYS A 94 -19.29 15.45 -1.15
N TYR A 95 -18.11 15.06 -0.66
CA TYR A 95 -17.99 14.16 0.50
C TYR A 95 -18.35 14.84 1.81
N GLN A 96 -18.06 16.14 1.98
CA GLN A 96 -18.49 16.87 3.16
C GLN A 96 -20.02 16.98 3.19
N VAL A 97 -20.63 17.37 2.06
CA VAL A 97 -22.08 17.43 1.93
C VAL A 97 -22.70 16.06 2.17
N SER A 98 -22.16 15.00 1.56
CA SER A 98 -22.60 13.62 1.78
C SER A 98 -22.42 13.17 3.23
N SER A 99 -21.32 13.54 3.91
CA SER A 99 -21.14 13.19 5.34
C SER A 99 -22.17 13.85 6.27
N VAL A 100 -22.67 15.03 5.90
CA VAL A 100 -23.74 15.72 6.63
C VAL A 100 -25.09 15.04 6.35
N PHE A 101 -25.38 14.67 5.11
CA PHE A 101 -26.62 13.97 4.75
C PHE A 101 -26.68 12.54 5.31
N TYR A 102 -25.56 11.83 5.33
CA TYR A 102 -25.44 10.46 5.86
C TYR A 102 -24.88 10.47 7.28
N TYR A 103 -25.32 11.41 8.12
CA TYR A 103 -24.97 11.41 9.53
C TYR A 103 -25.92 10.48 10.30
N HIS A 104 -25.39 9.44 10.94
CA HIS A 104 -26.20 8.35 11.53
C HIS A 104 -26.82 8.72 12.88
N HIS A 105 -26.61 9.96 13.34
CA HIS A 105 -27.05 10.49 14.62
C HIS A 105 -26.78 9.57 15.82
N GLY A 106 -25.82 8.66 15.71
CA GLY A 106 -25.52 7.70 16.77
C GLY A 106 -26.55 6.60 16.96
N THR A 107 -27.47 6.37 16.02
CA THR A 107 -28.54 5.38 16.19
C THR A 107 -28.29 4.10 15.37
N PRO A 108 -28.38 2.91 15.98
CA PRO A 108 -28.12 1.64 15.30
C PRO A 108 -29.19 1.31 14.24
N GLN A 109 -30.40 1.82 14.41
CA GLN A 109 -31.55 1.55 13.53
C GLN A 109 -31.35 2.11 12.11
N TYR A 110 -30.78 3.31 11.96
CA TYR A 110 -30.47 3.86 10.64
C TYR A 110 -29.43 3.02 9.91
N ILE A 111 -28.35 2.65 10.61
CA ILE A 111 -27.29 1.81 10.03
C ILE A 111 -27.87 0.46 9.59
N LYS A 112 -28.71 -0.16 10.43
CA LYS A 112 -29.33 -1.44 10.11
C LYS A 112 -30.21 -1.34 8.87
N ARG A 113 -31.03 -0.29 8.76
CA ARG A 113 -31.91 -0.05 7.59
C ARG A 113 -31.11 0.10 6.29
N ASP A 114 -30.02 0.87 6.33
CA ASP A 114 -29.20 1.13 5.13
C ASP A 114 -28.46 -0.12 4.64
N VAL A 115 -28.11 -1.02 5.57
CA VAL A 115 -27.43 -2.28 5.28
C VAL A 115 -28.42 -3.41 4.94
N MET A 116 -29.68 -3.36 5.40
CA MET A 116 -30.70 -4.38 5.12
C MET A 116 -30.99 -4.56 3.62
N ALA A 117 -30.86 -3.50 2.83
CA ALA A 117 -31.08 -3.56 1.37
C ALA A 117 -29.96 -4.28 0.60
N LEU A 118 -28.85 -4.63 1.26
CA LEU A 118 -27.70 -5.26 0.62
C LEU A 118 -27.94 -6.77 0.43
N LYS A 119 -27.70 -7.24 -0.79
CA LYS A 119 -27.85 -8.66 -1.16
C LYS A 119 -26.87 -9.60 -0.43
N LYS A 120 -25.68 -9.10 -0.12
CA LYS A 120 -24.63 -9.83 0.59
C LYS A 120 -23.81 -8.87 1.45
N LYS A 121 -23.33 -9.38 2.58
CA LYS A 121 -22.49 -8.66 3.55
C LYS A 121 -21.20 -9.46 3.77
N PRO A 122 -20.05 -8.79 4.01
CA PRO A 122 -18.82 -9.50 4.28
C PRO A 122 -18.91 -10.16 5.67
N LYS A 123 -18.43 -11.41 5.79
CA LYS A 123 -18.29 -12.07 7.10
C LYS A 123 -17.11 -11.52 7.89
N HIS A 124 -16.05 -11.17 7.17
CA HIS A 124 -14.85 -10.57 7.73
C HIS A 124 -14.51 -9.30 6.97
N LEU A 125 -14.62 -8.17 7.66
CA LEU A 125 -14.22 -6.86 7.16
C LEU A 125 -12.83 -6.53 7.68
N SER A 126 -11.97 -5.98 6.83
CA SER A 126 -10.74 -5.36 7.30
C SER A 126 -10.62 -3.91 6.84
N VAL A 127 -9.91 -3.11 7.64
CA VAL A 127 -9.67 -1.69 7.36
C VAL A 127 -8.20 -1.34 7.58
N ILE A 128 -7.69 -0.42 6.75
CA ILE A 128 -6.35 0.16 6.89
C ILE A 128 -6.49 1.57 7.46
N LEU A 129 -5.92 1.80 8.64
CA LEU A 129 -5.84 3.10 9.28
C LEU A 129 -4.38 3.60 9.26
N LYS A 130 -4.22 4.89 8.99
CA LYS A 130 -2.91 5.55 8.95
C LYS A 130 -2.75 6.51 10.12
N ALA A 131 -1.66 6.36 10.86
CA ALA A 131 -1.19 7.38 11.77
C ALA A 131 -0.74 8.62 10.97
N LYS A 132 -1.07 9.81 11.45
CA LYS A 132 -0.59 11.07 10.86
C LYS A 132 0.80 11.36 11.41
N GLU A 133 1.73 11.74 10.53
CA GLU A 133 3.10 12.14 10.88
C GLU A 133 3.18 13.53 11.54
N ASN A 134 2.23 13.87 12.41
CA ASN A 134 2.15 15.16 13.09
C ASN A 134 2.93 15.14 14.42
N HIS A 135 3.47 16.30 14.82
CA HIS A 135 4.21 16.50 16.08
C HIS A 135 3.44 16.17 17.38
N ARG A 136 2.16 15.78 17.32
CA ARG A 136 1.31 15.43 18.47
C ARG A 136 0.93 13.95 18.45
N ALA A 137 1.90 13.07 18.69
CA ALA A 137 1.71 11.62 18.68
C ALA A 137 0.53 11.15 19.58
N LYS A 138 0.37 11.72 20.78
CA LYS A 138 -0.70 11.33 21.71
C LYS A 138 -2.12 11.62 21.17
N ALA A 139 -2.31 12.75 20.51
CA ALA A 139 -3.61 13.12 19.94
C ALA A 139 -3.96 12.24 18.75
N ASP A 140 -2.96 11.79 17.99
CA ASP A 140 -3.18 10.89 16.86
C ASP A 140 -3.56 9.48 17.30
N VAL A 141 -2.97 8.98 18.40
CA VAL A 141 -3.39 7.72 19.03
C VAL A 141 -4.85 7.78 19.48
N GLU A 142 -5.25 8.88 20.12
CA GLU A 142 -6.64 9.06 20.56
C GLU A 142 -7.60 9.02 19.38
N ARG A 143 -7.26 9.75 18.30
CA ARG A 143 -8.03 9.75 17.06
C ARG A 143 -8.17 8.34 16.48
N LEU A 144 -7.07 7.59 16.39
CA LEU A 144 -7.10 6.23 15.85
C LEU A 144 -7.95 5.29 16.70
N ILE A 145 -7.85 5.39 18.03
CA ILE A 145 -8.69 4.61 18.96
C ILE A 145 -10.17 4.94 18.74
N ASP A 146 -10.49 6.23 18.62
CA ASP A 146 -11.86 6.68 18.40
C ASP A 146 -12.42 6.19 17.05
N GLU A 147 -11.62 6.28 15.97
CA GLU A 147 -11.97 5.77 14.63
C GLU A 147 -12.20 4.25 14.63
N VAL A 148 -11.37 3.49 15.35
CA VAL A 148 -11.56 2.04 15.52
C VAL A 148 -12.89 1.74 16.22
N ALA A 149 -13.19 2.48 17.30
CA ALA A 149 -14.44 2.32 18.04
C ALA A 149 -15.67 2.64 17.18
N GLU A 150 -15.61 3.65 16.30
CA GLU A 150 -16.69 3.95 15.34
C GLU A 150 -16.90 2.81 14.35
N ILE A 151 -15.82 2.36 13.69
CA ILE A 151 -15.91 1.31 12.69
C ILE A 151 -16.41 0.01 13.33
N ALA A 152 -15.94 -0.34 14.53
CA ALA A 152 -16.41 -1.49 15.29
C ALA A 152 -17.92 -1.40 15.54
N THR A 153 -18.41 -0.22 15.94
CA THR A 153 -19.84 0.02 16.16
C THR A 153 -20.64 -0.10 14.85
N TRP A 154 -20.12 0.42 13.73
CA TRP A 154 -20.77 0.27 12.42
C TRP A 154 -20.82 -1.20 11.98
N CYS A 155 -19.76 -1.97 12.20
CA CYS A 155 -19.73 -3.42 11.95
C CYS A 155 -20.76 -4.16 12.80
N ALA A 156 -20.85 -3.86 14.10
CA ALA A 156 -21.84 -4.43 15.00
C ALA A 156 -23.27 -4.12 14.52
N CYS A 157 -23.56 -2.87 14.16
CA CYS A 157 -24.87 -2.47 13.63
C CYS A 157 -25.20 -3.12 12.28
N ALA A 158 -24.17 -3.38 11.46
CA ALA A 158 -24.30 -4.04 10.16
C ALA A 158 -24.40 -5.58 10.27
N GLU A 159 -24.23 -6.15 11.47
CA GLU A 159 -24.15 -7.59 11.75
C GLU A 159 -22.95 -8.27 11.07
N ILE A 160 -21.82 -7.57 11.01
CA ILE A 160 -20.53 -8.11 10.55
C ILE A 160 -19.79 -8.67 11.77
N PRO A 161 -19.54 -10.00 11.86
CA PRO A 161 -19.04 -10.62 13.08
C PRO A 161 -17.54 -10.41 13.33
N MET A 162 -16.76 -10.07 12.30
CA MET A 162 -15.31 -9.93 12.43
C MET A 162 -14.79 -8.67 11.75
N LEU A 163 -14.01 -7.89 12.49
CA LEU A 163 -13.34 -6.68 12.04
C LEU A 163 -11.83 -6.79 12.29
N SER A 164 -11.00 -6.78 11.24
CA SER A 164 -9.55 -6.64 11.37
C SER A 164 -9.10 -5.20 11.09
N VAL A 165 -8.40 -4.56 12.03
CA VAL A 165 -7.82 -3.23 11.84
C VAL A 165 -6.32 -3.33 11.68
N TYR A 166 -5.82 -2.85 10.54
CA TYR A 166 -4.41 -2.72 10.27
C TYR A 166 -3.92 -1.29 10.50
N GLU A 167 -2.88 -1.18 11.32
CA GLU A 167 -2.08 0.03 11.47
C GLU A 167 -0.59 -0.33 11.43
N LYS A 168 0.15 0.31 10.53
CA LYS A 168 1.52 -0.09 10.15
C LYS A 168 2.49 -0.19 11.34
N THR A 169 2.45 0.77 12.26
CA THR A 169 3.43 0.88 13.37
C THR A 169 3.13 -0.03 14.55
N GLY A 170 1.93 -0.60 14.62
CA GLY A 170 1.47 -1.43 15.74
C GLY A 170 1.11 -0.62 16.99
N ILE A 171 0.82 0.68 16.86
CA ILE A 171 0.46 1.53 18.01
C ILE A 171 -0.87 1.10 18.64
N LEU A 172 -1.80 0.59 17.84
CA LEU A 172 -3.07 0.03 18.30
C LEU A 172 -2.84 -1.26 19.10
N LYS A 173 -1.95 -2.15 18.63
CA LYS A 173 -1.55 -3.37 19.37
C LYS A 173 -0.97 -3.02 20.74
N LYS A 174 -0.25 -1.89 20.88
CA LYS A 174 0.29 -1.43 22.18
C LYS A 174 -0.79 -0.90 23.12
N ASN A 175 -1.91 -0.40 22.60
CA ASN A 175 -3.00 0.23 23.36
C ASN A 175 -4.29 -0.61 23.33
N MET A 176 -4.19 -1.94 23.31
CA MET A 176 -5.34 -2.86 23.19
C MET A 176 -6.43 -2.62 24.24
N SER A 177 -6.07 -2.40 25.51
CA SER A 177 -7.04 -2.11 26.57
C SER A 177 -7.83 -0.84 26.29
N ARG A 178 -7.15 0.24 25.86
CA ARG A 178 -7.80 1.50 25.52
C ARG A 178 -8.72 1.38 24.30
N VAL A 179 -8.32 0.56 23.31
CA VAL A 179 -9.17 0.24 22.16
C VAL A 179 -10.41 -0.51 22.59
N TYR A 180 -10.26 -1.51 23.46
CA TYR A 180 -11.37 -2.29 24.02
C TYR A 180 -12.35 -1.40 24.80
N ASP A 181 -11.84 -0.55 25.69
CA ASP A 181 -12.66 0.37 26.49
C ASP A 181 -13.43 1.36 25.61
N ALA A 182 -12.75 1.99 24.64
CA ALA A 182 -13.38 2.95 23.73
C ALA A 182 -14.45 2.29 22.84
N ALA A 183 -14.17 1.10 22.32
CA ALA A 183 -15.12 0.34 21.51
C ALA A 183 -16.34 -0.09 22.32
N ASN A 184 -16.16 -0.59 23.54
CA ASN A 184 -17.28 -0.92 24.43
C ASN A 184 -18.10 0.33 24.81
N GLN A 185 -17.46 1.45 25.15
CA GLN A 185 -18.16 2.70 25.44
C GLN A 185 -19.04 3.15 24.27
N LYS A 186 -18.53 3.09 23.02
CA LYS A 186 -19.34 3.41 21.83
C LYS A 186 -20.44 2.40 21.57
N LEU A 187 -20.20 1.10 21.77
CA LEU A 187 -21.24 0.08 21.66
C LEU A 187 -22.37 0.32 22.67
N THR A 188 -22.05 0.59 23.93
CA THR A 188 -23.03 0.94 24.97
C THR A 188 -23.77 2.24 24.63
N PHE A 189 -23.11 3.23 24.03
CA PHE A 189 -23.76 4.45 23.58
C PHE A 189 -24.80 4.20 22.48
N TYR A 190 -24.52 3.32 21.52
CA TYR A 190 -25.44 3.02 20.41
C TYR A 190 -26.57 2.05 20.80
N PHE A 191 -26.24 0.98 21.53
CA PHE A 191 -27.16 -0.11 21.84
C PHE A 191 -27.78 -0.03 23.26
N GLY A 192 -27.32 0.90 24.10
CA GLY A 192 -27.70 0.95 25.51
C GLY A 192 -27.10 -0.22 26.30
N GLY A 193 -27.82 -0.67 27.33
CA GLY A 193 -27.38 -1.79 28.20
C GLY A 193 -27.40 -3.17 27.54
N GLN A 194 -27.92 -3.31 26.32
CA GLN A 194 -28.07 -4.57 25.61
C GLN A 194 -27.24 -4.58 24.31
N HIS A 195 -25.92 -4.48 24.44
CA HIS A 195 -24.98 -4.45 23.32
C HIS A 195 -24.38 -5.84 23.00
N PRO A 196 -23.90 -6.07 21.77
CA PRO A 196 -23.19 -7.32 21.44
C PRO A 196 -21.90 -7.45 22.24
N GLY A 197 -21.48 -8.70 22.48
CA GLY A 197 -20.20 -8.98 23.12
C GLY A 197 -19.03 -8.59 22.20
N LEU A 198 -17.96 -8.04 22.77
CA LEU A 198 -16.77 -7.62 22.03
C LEU A 198 -15.55 -8.38 22.54
N SER A 199 -14.83 -9.10 21.68
CA SER A 199 -13.49 -9.61 22.00
C SER A 199 -12.43 -8.86 21.20
N VAL A 200 -11.33 -8.46 21.84
CA VAL A 200 -10.20 -7.81 21.17
C VAL A 200 -9.01 -8.75 21.17
N THR A 201 -8.55 -9.10 19.97
CA THR A 201 -7.50 -10.09 19.72
C THR A 201 -6.37 -9.47 18.93
N SER A 202 -5.16 -10.02 19.05
CA SER A 202 -3.97 -9.56 18.34
C SER A 202 -3.00 -10.72 18.21
N PRO A 203 -2.31 -10.90 17.07
CA PRO A 203 -1.27 -11.92 16.96
C PRO A 203 -0.20 -11.71 18.04
N HIS A 204 0.23 -12.81 18.66
CA HIS A 204 1.29 -12.86 19.67
C HIS A 204 0.99 -12.07 20.97
N LYS A 205 -0.27 -11.82 21.30
CA LYS A 205 -0.69 -11.22 22.57
C LYS A 205 -1.85 -11.98 23.19
N GLU A 206 -1.97 -11.88 24.51
CA GLU A 206 -3.13 -12.41 25.23
C GLU A 206 -4.40 -11.67 24.78
N ASP A 207 -5.44 -12.44 24.51
CA ASP A 207 -6.73 -11.91 24.09
C ASP A 207 -7.42 -11.21 25.27
N LEU A 208 -8.02 -10.05 24.99
CA LEU A 208 -8.90 -9.41 25.96
C LEU A 208 -10.27 -10.08 25.87
N PRO A 209 -10.69 -10.80 26.93
CA PRO A 209 -11.90 -11.59 26.90
C PRO A 209 -13.12 -10.69 26.71
N ALA A 210 -14.18 -11.27 26.15
CA ALA A 210 -15.44 -10.56 26.02
C ALA A 210 -15.96 -10.14 27.40
N SER A 211 -16.31 -8.85 27.55
CA SER A 211 -17.27 -8.49 28.59
C SER A 211 -18.52 -9.32 28.31
N ASN A 212 -19.06 -9.98 29.33
CA ASN A 212 -20.32 -10.70 29.23
C ASN A 212 -21.44 -9.69 28.95
N GLY A 213 -21.58 -9.29 27.69
CA GLY A 213 -22.79 -8.65 27.20
C GLY A 213 -23.89 -9.67 27.40
N GLU A 214 -24.87 -9.35 28.25
CA GLU A 214 -25.95 -10.23 28.69
C GLU A 214 -26.92 -10.64 27.56
N ASN A 215 -26.54 -10.45 26.28
CA ASN A 215 -27.41 -10.59 25.13
C ASN A 215 -26.96 -11.71 24.16
N PRO A 216 -27.82 -12.68 23.81
CA PRO A 216 -27.51 -13.76 22.86
C PRO A 216 -27.38 -13.33 21.39
N GLN A 217 -27.59 -12.05 21.06
CA GLN A 217 -27.89 -11.62 19.68
C GLN A 217 -26.67 -11.29 18.80
N GLY A 218 -25.44 -11.44 19.29
CA GLY A 218 -24.26 -11.31 18.44
C GLY A 218 -22.96 -11.05 19.19
N HIS A 219 -21.86 -11.40 18.53
CA HIS A 219 -20.51 -11.22 19.03
C HIS A 219 -19.64 -10.61 17.93
N LEU A 220 -18.95 -9.51 18.24
CA LEU A 220 -17.99 -8.86 17.35
C LEU A 220 -16.57 -9.22 17.81
N ARG A 221 -15.80 -9.83 16.90
CA ARG A 221 -14.36 -10.01 17.08
C ARG A 221 -13.60 -8.87 16.42
N LEU A 222 -12.96 -8.03 17.23
CA LEU A 222 -12.05 -6.98 16.78
C LEU A 222 -10.62 -7.53 16.84
N HIS A 223 -9.96 -7.58 15.70
CA HIS A 223 -8.62 -8.14 15.54
C HIS A 223 -7.64 -7.04 15.11
N LEU A 224 -6.55 -6.84 15.86
CA LEU A 224 -5.60 -5.77 15.61
C LEU A 224 -4.29 -6.33 15.04
N ILE A 225 -3.91 -5.83 13.87
CA ILE A 225 -2.74 -6.28 13.11
C ILE A 225 -1.83 -5.10 12.73
N SER A 226 -0.56 -5.40 12.51
CA SER A 226 0.46 -4.43 12.09
C SER A 226 1.34 -4.97 10.96
N SER A 227 2.32 -4.18 10.52
CA SER A 227 3.24 -4.59 9.45
C SER A 227 4.06 -5.84 9.78
N GLN A 228 4.31 -6.10 11.06
CA GLN A 228 5.01 -7.30 11.55
C GLN A 228 4.20 -8.57 11.29
N ASP A 229 2.87 -8.45 11.28
CA ASP A 229 1.95 -9.57 11.06
C ASP A 229 1.76 -9.89 9.56
N GLY A 230 2.61 -9.34 8.69
CA GLY A 230 2.54 -9.52 7.24
C GLY A 230 3.72 -10.32 6.70
N ARG A 231 4.66 -9.62 6.07
CA ARG A 231 5.83 -10.26 5.44
C ARG A 231 6.76 -10.91 6.47
N ASP A 232 6.91 -10.29 7.63
CA ASP A 232 7.81 -10.80 8.67
C ASP A 232 7.29 -12.15 9.20
N SER A 233 5.98 -12.27 9.46
CA SER A 233 5.36 -13.56 9.83
C SER A 233 5.53 -14.65 8.77
N MET A 234 5.48 -14.32 7.47
CA MET A 234 5.78 -15.30 6.42
C MET A 234 7.24 -15.78 6.47
N VAL A 235 8.18 -14.86 6.71
CA VAL A 235 9.60 -15.19 6.84
C VAL A 235 9.83 -16.05 8.09
N ASP A 236 9.19 -15.73 9.20
CA ASP A 236 9.32 -16.50 10.44
C ASP A 236 8.71 -17.89 10.31
N LEU A 237 7.51 -18.01 9.72
CA LEU A 237 6.89 -19.32 9.44
C LEU A 237 7.77 -20.18 8.54
N THR A 238 8.26 -19.62 7.43
CA THR A 238 9.13 -20.37 6.50
C THR A 238 10.45 -20.77 7.13
N ARG A 239 11.02 -19.94 8.01
CA ARG A 239 12.19 -20.30 8.83
C ARG A 239 11.88 -21.48 9.74
N THR A 240 10.77 -21.43 10.48
CA THR A 240 10.35 -22.52 11.38
C THR A 240 10.12 -23.83 10.62
N LEU A 241 9.43 -23.79 9.47
CA LEU A 241 9.21 -24.97 8.63
C LEU A 241 10.53 -25.55 8.09
N ALA A 242 11.46 -24.68 7.67
CA ALA A 242 12.78 -25.11 7.21
C ALA A 242 13.60 -25.76 8.34
N GLU A 243 13.59 -25.20 9.54
CA GLU A 243 14.25 -25.79 10.71
C GLU A 243 13.65 -27.13 11.13
N MET A 244 12.32 -27.25 11.10
CA MET A 244 11.63 -28.52 11.35
C MET A 244 12.02 -29.58 10.31
N SER A 245 12.18 -29.16 9.06
CA SER A 245 12.61 -30.05 7.99
C SER A 245 14.06 -30.51 8.15
N GLN A 246 14.97 -29.60 8.50
CA GLN A 246 16.36 -29.94 8.81
C GLN A 246 16.50 -30.90 10.00
N LYS A 247 15.61 -30.78 10.99
CA LYS A 247 15.54 -31.68 12.15
C LYS A 247 14.85 -33.03 11.84
N GLY A 248 14.43 -33.26 10.60
CA GLY A 248 13.74 -34.48 10.17
C GLY A 248 12.31 -34.63 10.69
N LYS A 249 11.70 -33.56 11.23
CA LYS A 249 10.32 -33.57 11.73
C LYS A 249 9.27 -33.38 10.63
N LEU A 250 9.68 -32.84 9.48
CA LEU A 250 8.81 -32.52 8.35
C LEU A 250 9.55 -32.78 7.04
N SER A 251 8.93 -33.46 6.07
CA SER A 251 9.54 -33.58 4.74
C SER A 251 9.38 -32.26 3.99
N PRO A 252 10.37 -31.82 3.18
CA PRO A 252 10.19 -30.65 2.31
C PRO A 252 9.00 -30.76 1.36
N ARG A 253 8.58 -31.99 1.04
CA ARG A 253 7.41 -32.27 0.18
C ARG A 253 6.08 -32.05 0.88
N ASP A 254 6.07 -32.04 2.21
CA ASP A 254 4.87 -31.83 3.01
C ASP A 254 4.55 -30.32 3.16
N ILE A 255 5.48 -29.44 2.75
CA ILE A 255 5.29 -27.99 2.76
C ILE A 255 4.43 -27.61 1.56
N SER A 256 3.10 -27.65 1.76
CA SER A 256 2.12 -27.27 0.75
C SER A 256 1.56 -25.86 0.99
N THR A 257 0.86 -25.33 -0.01
CA THR A 257 0.16 -24.04 0.11
C THR A 257 -0.93 -24.08 1.18
N GLU A 258 -1.59 -25.23 1.35
CA GLU A 258 -2.64 -25.42 2.35
C GLU A 258 -2.08 -25.42 3.77
N LEU A 259 -0.89 -26.01 3.98
CA LEU A 259 -0.21 -25.95 5.27
C LEU A 259 0.15 -24.51 5.62
N ILE A 260 0.74 -23.76 4.69
CA ILE A 260 1.09 -22.35 4.90
C ILE A 260 -0.18 -21.52 5.17
N ASP A 261 -1.27 -21.79 4.44
CA ASP A 261 -2.55 -21.10 4.62
C ASP A 261 -3.17 -21.36 6.00
N ALA A 262 -3.14 -22.61 6.48
CA ALA A 262 -3.63 -22.98 7.80
C ALA A 262 -2.81 -22.29 8.91
N GLU A 263 -1.48 -22.41 8.86
CA GLU A 263 -0.58 -21.82 9.87
C GLU A 263 -0.68 -20.28 9.92
N LEU A 264 -0.75 -19.62 8.76
CA LEU A 264 -0.92 -18.15 8.72
C LEU A 264 -2.33 -17.70 9.14
N SER A 265 -3.36 -18.50 8.83
CA SER A 265 -4.74 -18.18 9.22
C SER A 265 -4.96 -18.32 10.72
N GLU A 266 -4.36 -19.34 11.32
CA GLU A 266 -4.42 -19.58 12.78
C GLU A 266 -3.51 -18.62 13.55
N GLY A 267 -2.30 -18.36 13.05
CA GLY A 267 -1.32 -17.52 13.73
C GLY A 267 -1.56 -16.02 13.60
N ILE A 268 -2.16 -15.58 12.49
CA ILE A 268 -2.34 -14.15 12.18
C ILE A 268 -3.83 -13.83 12.11
N MET A 269 -4.47 -14.10 10.98
CA MET A 269 -5.91 -13.89 10.79
C MET A 269 -6.41 -14.66 9.57
N THR A 270 -7.72 -14.89 9.55
CA THR A 270 -8.44 -15.39 8.37
C THR A 270 -8.48 -14.36 7.23
N GLU A 271 -8.76 -14.83 6.01
CA GLU A 271 -8.90 -13.96 4.84
C GLU A 271 -10.12 -13.03 4.94
N PRO A 272 -9.94 -11.70 4.89
CA PRO A 272 -11.06 -10.77 4.83
C PRO A 272 -11.77 -10.84 3.47
N GLU A 273 -13.09 -10.69 3.46
CA GLU A 273 -13.87 -10.62 2.22
C GLU A 273 -13.88 -9.21 1.62
N LEU A 274 -13.76 -8.19 2.47
CA LEU A 274 -13.71 -6.78 2.08
C LEU A 274 -12.58 -6.06 2.84
N LEU A 275 -11.75 -5.31 2.13
CA LEU A 275 -10.71 -4.43 2.69
C LEU A 275 -11.03 -2.99 2.33
N ILE A 276 -11.17 -2.12 3.33
CA ILE A 276 -11.41 -0.69 3.14
C ILE A 276 -10.14 0.11 3.45
N THR A 277 -9.69 0.93 2.51
CA THR A 277 -8.57 1.85 2.72
C THR A 277 -9.09 3.28 2.80
N PHE A 278 -8.74 3.98 3.90
CA PHE A 278 -9.05 5.39 4.07
C PHE A 278 -7.85 6.23 3.64
N GLY A 279 -7.82 6.62 2.37
CA GLY A 279 -6.75 7.44 1.80
C GLY A 279 -7.13 7.97 0.42
N PRO A 280 -6.43 9.00 -0.08
CA PRO A 280 -6.76 9.64 -1.34
C PRO A 280 -6.49 8.73 -2.56
N TYR A 281 -5.61 7.75 -2.39
CA TYR A 281 -5.28 6.70 -3.34
C TYR A 281 -5.16 5.35 -2.63
N LEU A 282 -5.26 4.28 -3.40
CA LEU A 282 -5.10 2.92 -2.87
C LEU A 282 -3.66 2.71 -2.43
N GLU A 283 -3.47 2.44 -1.14
CA GLU A 283 -2.17 2.10 -0.56
C GLU A 283 -2.38 1.04 0.52
N LEU A 284 -1.71 -0.10 0.35
CA LEU A 284 -1.81 -1.21 1.31
C LEU A 284 -0.79 -1.10 2.45
N SER A 285 0.22 -0.23 2.32
CA SER A 285 1.21 0.10 3.36
C SER A 285 1.82 -1.12 4.08
N GLY A 286 1.98 -2.25 3.40
CA GLY A 286 2.53 -3.50 3.97
C GLY A 286 1.51 -4.45 4.60
N TYR A 287 0.21 -4.25 4.35
CA TYR A 287 -0.86 -5.17 4.79
C TYR A 287 -0.52 -6.64 4.45
N PRO A 288 -0.87 -7.62 5.31
CA PRO A 288 -0.55 -9.02 5.11
C PRO A 288 -0.93 -9.54 3.71
N PRO A 289 0.05 -9.86 2.85
CA PRO A 289 -0.19 -10.09 1.43
C PRO A 289 -0.84 -11.45 1.14
N TRP A 290 -0.63 -12.45 2.00
CA TRP A 290 -1.19 -13.79 1.83
C TRP A 290 -2.72 -13.78 1.96
N GLN A 291 -3.22 -13.06 2.98
CA GLN A 291 -4.63 -13.07 3.36
C GLN A 291 -5.54 -12.30 2.38
N ILE A 292 -4.99 -11.49 1.48
CA ILE A 292 -5.78 -10.62 0.58
C ILE A 292 -5.99 -11.17 -0.84
N ARG A 293 -5.73 -12.46 -1.06
CA ARG A 293 -5.76 -13.07 -2.41
C ARG A 293 -7.11 -12.94 -3.14
N LEU A 294 -8.23 -13.00 -2.40
CA LEU A 294 -9.60 -12.98 -2.93
C LEU A 294 -10.44 -11.84 -2.30
N THR A 295 -9.78 -10.94 -1.57
CA THR A 295 -10.44 -9.82 -0.88
C THR A 295 -10.83 -8.75 -1.87
N GLU A 296 -12.07 -8.29 -1.79
CA GLU A 296 -12.49 -7.08 -2.51
C GLU A 296 -11.88 -5.85 -1.85
N ILE A 297 -11.18 -5.01 -2.61
CA ILE A 297 -10.48 -3.84 -2.06
C ILE A 297 -11.24 -2.58 -2.46
N PHE A 298 -11.72 -1.84 -1.47
CA PHE A 298 -12.42 -0.57 -1.68
C PHE A 298 -11.60 0.62 -1.19
N CYS A 299 -11.38 1.57 -2.09
CA CYS A 299 -10.75 2.85 -1.80
C CYS A 299 -11.59 3.98 -2.40
N LEU A 300 -12.04 4.91 -1.55
CA LEU A 300 -12.75 6.09 -2.03
C LEU A 300 -11.72 7.16 -2.43
N GLN A 301 -11.67 7.48 -3.73
CA GLN A 301 -10.73 8.46 -4.27
C GLN A 301 -10.83 9.81 -3.56
N ASP A 302 -9.68 10.43 -3.31
CA ASP A 302 -9.53 11.75 -2.68
C ASP A 302 -10.19 11.87 -1.28
N ASN A 303 -10.43 10.76 -0.58
CA ASN A 303 -10.95 10.76 0.79
C ASN A 303 -9.88 10.40 1.83
N GLU A 304 -9.59 11.32 2.74
CA GLU A 304 -8.60 11.14 3.80
C GLU A 304 -9.21 10.85 5.18
N ARG A 305 -10.54 10.93 5.31
CA ARG A 305 -11.24 10.82 6.60
C ARG A 305 -11.92 9.47 6.73
N VAL A 306 -11.88 8.92 7.94
CA VAL A 306 -12.78 7.84 8.33
C VAL A 306 -14.18 8.43 8.43
N GLY A 307 -15.15 7.78 7.79
CA GLY A 307 -16.52 8.23 7.85
C GLY A 307 -17.49 7.15 7.40
N TYR A 308 -18.68 7.15 8.02
CA TYR A 308 -19.82 6.36 7.57
C TYR A 308 -20.34 6.94 6.26
N GLN A 309 -19.62 6.83 5.18
CA GLN A 309 -20.16 7.05 3.84
C GLN A 309 -19.29 6.23 2.92
N VAL A 310 -18.00 6.28 3.21
CA VAL A 310 -16.99 5.33 2.75
C VAL A 310 -17.38 3.93 3.17
N PHE A 311 -17.72 3.70 4.45
CA PHE A 311 -18.17 2.41 4.95
C PHE A 311 -19.40 1.88 4.19
N LEU A 312 -20.46 2.67 4.10
CA LEU A 312 -21.69 2.27 3.41
C LEU A 312 -21.45 2.01 1.92
N LYS A 313 -20.71 2.89 1.23
CA LYS A 313 -20.34 2.71 -0.19
C LYS A 313 -19.50 1.46 -0.40
N ALA A 314 -18.59 1.14 0.51
CA ALA A 314 -17.79 -0.08 0.46
C ALA A 314 -18.68 -1.32 0.56
N LEU A 315 -19.63 -1.33 1.48
CA LEU A 315 -20.59 -2.43 1.61
C LEU A 315 -21.52 -2.54 0.40
N GLN A 316 -21.98 -1.42 -0.16
CA GLN A 316 -22.76 -1.41 -1.41
C GLN A 316 -21.97 -1.92 -2.60
N HIS A 317 -20.68 -1.57 -2.70
CA HIS A 317 -19.78 -2.05 -3.73
C HIS A 317 -19.57 -3.56 -3.59
N PHE A 318 -19.22 -4.00 -2.38
CA PHE A 318 -19.11 -5.42 -2.04
C PHE A 318 -20.38 -6.14 -2.43
N GLY A 319 -21.55 -5.67 -1.98
CA GLY A 319 -22.88 -6.24 -2.25
C GLY A 319 -23.19 -6.52 -3.73
N LYS A 320 -22.56 -5.78 -4.66
CA LYS A 320 -22.72 -5.93 -6.11
C LYS A 320 -21.60 -6.74 -6.77
N ALA A 321 -20.48 -6.96 -6.09
CA ALA A 321 -19.32 -7.66 -6.65
C ALA A 321 -19.63 -9.13 -7.01
N GLN A 322 -18.98 -9.66 -8.04
CA GLN A 322 -19.14 -11.05 -8.48
C GLN A 322 -17.80 -11.78 -8.33
N MET A 323 -17.73 -12.72 -7.39
CA MET A 323 -16.53 -13.53 -7.15
C MET A 323 -16.54 -14.77 -8.04
N ARG A 324 -15.83 -14.72 -9.16
CA ARG A 324 -15.82 -15.80 -10.17
C ARG A 324 -14.84 -16.93 -9.87
N LYS A 325 -13.85 -16.71 -8.99
CA LYS A 325 -12.86 -17.71 -8.56
C LYS A 325 -12.25 -18.52 -9.73
N GLY A 326 -11.99 -17.84 -10.85
CA GLY A 326 -11.41 -18.43 -12.06
C GLY A 326 -12.38 -19.13 -13.01
N LYS A 327 -13.70 -19.02 -12.83
CA LYS A 327 -14.73 -19.57 -13.71
C LYS A 327 -15.37 -18.55 -14.66
#